data_AF-A0A520ELU0-F1
#
_entry.id   AF-A0A520ELU0-F1
#
_cell.length_a   1.000
_cell.length_b   1.000
_cell.length_c   1.000
_cell.angle_alpha   90.00
_cell.angle_beta   90.00
_cell.angle_gamma   90.00
#
_symmetry.space_group_name_H-M   'P 1'
#
loop_
_entity.id
_entity.type
_entity.pdbx_description
1 polymer ?
#
loop_
_entity_poly.entity_id
_entity_poly.type
_entity_poly.pdbx_seq_one_letter_code
_entity_poly.pdbx_strand_id
1 'polypeptide(L)'
;MTTTIERPSAAAPTEPATSRRWELLGLITLLIGTGVAYIWGLGASGWANSFYSAAIQAGSVSWKAFFFGSSDAANSITVDKPPMSLWLMSLSVRVFGLNTWAMLVPQALLGVASVALLRAVVVRRFGAAAGLLAGLVLALTPVAALMFRFNNPDALLVLLMIAAVWAMLRGVESGKTKWLLITGMFVGFGFLTKQLQVMLVVPPLALTYLIAGPPKLGTRVLQLFAALGAMIVSAGWWLLIVEFWPASSRPWVGGSQNNSILELTLGYNGLGRLSGNETGSVTPGGGGGGGSMWG
;
A
#
# COMPACT_ATOMS: atom_id res chain seq x y z
N MET A 1 -50.95 20.63 37.02
CA MET A 1 -49.65 21.26 36.73
C MET A 1 -48.58 20.21 36.90
N THR A 2 -48.05 19.69 35.80
CA THR A 2 -47.03 18.63 35.81
C THR A 2 -45.70 19.31 35.51
N THR A 3 -44.88 19.53 36.55
CA THR A 3 -43.55 20.13 36.43
C THR A 3 -42.58 19.11 35.86
N THR A 4 -42.20 19.27 34.59
CA THR A 4 -41.08 18.57 33.96
C THR A 4 -39.77 19.17 34.48
N ILE A 5 -39.00 18.38 35.22
CA ILE A 5 -37.62 18.72 35.61
C ILE A 5 -36.75 18.56 34.36
N GLU A 6 -36.32 19.67 33.76
CA GLU A 6 -35.27 19.66 32.75
C GLU A 6 -33.96 19.17 33.39
N ARG A 7 -33.42 18.06 32.88
CA ARG A 7 -32.09 17.59 33.24
C ARG A 7 -31.06 18.59 32.71
N PRO A 8 -30.12 19.09 33.54
CA PRO A 8 -29.03 19.91 33.03
C PRO A 8 -28.26 19.14 31.96
N SER A 9 -28.18 19.72 30.76
CA SER A 9 -27.32 19.22 29.69
C SER A 9 -25.88 19.23 30.19
N ALA A 10 -25.32 18.05 30.49
CA ALA A 10 -23.94 17.92 30.89
C ALA A 10 -23.06 18.43 29.74
N ALA A 11 -22.44 19.59 29.92
CA ALA A 11 -21.47 20.13 29.00
C ALA A 11 -20.36 19.08 28.78
N ALA A 12 -20.09 18.75 27.51
CA ALA A 12 -19.02 17.83 27.16
C ALA A 12 -17.69 18.34 27.77
N PRO A 13 -16.85 17.47 28.36
CA PRO A 13 -15.59 17.90 28.95
C PRO A 13 -14.75 18.59 27.88
N THR A 14 -14.40 19.86 28.10
CA THR A 14 -13.43 20.59 27.28
C THR A 14 -12.04 20.06 27.63
N GLU A 15 -11.42 19.32 26.71
CA GLU A 15 -10.03 18.89 26.88
C GLU A 15 -9.12 20.12 27.12
N PRO A 16 -8.20 20.06 28.09
CA PRO A 16 -7.35 21.19 28.42
C PRO A 16 -6.48 21.59 27.22
N ALA A 17 -6.39 22.89 26.93
CA ALA A 17 -5.65 23.40 25.76
C ALA A 17 -4.18 22.93 25.70
N THR A 18 -3.59 22.56 26.83
CA THR A 18 -2.23 22.01 26.96
C THR A 18 -2.10 20.59 26.38
N SER A 19 -3.11 19.72 26.53
CA SER A 19 -3.08 18.36 25.95
C SER A 19 -3.05 18.45 24.42
N ARG A 20 -3.94 19.26 23.85
CA ARG A 20 -4.05 19.45 22.40
C ARG A 20 -2.79 20.04 21.77
N ARG A 21 -2.11 20.98 22.45
CA ARG A 21 -0.85 21.56 21.95
C ARG A 21 0.27 20.53 21.90
N TRP A 22 0.45 19.73 22.94
CA TRP A 22 1.48 18.68 22.97
C TRP A 22 1.26 17.63 21.88
N GLU A 23 0.02 17.21 21.66
CA GLU A 23 -0.28 16.23 20.61
C GLU A 23 0.02 16.72 19.20
N LEU A 24 -0.30 18.00 18.94
CA LEU A 24 -0.03 18.65 17.65
C LEU A 24 1.48 18.83 17.44
N LEU A 25 2.20 19.32 18.46
CA LEU A 25 3.65 19.46 18.38
C LEU A 25 4.33 18.09 18.21
N GLY A 26 3.90 17.08 18.95
CA GLY A 26 4.39 15.70 18.81
C GLY A 26 4.15 15.14 17.42
N LEU A 27 2.97 15.38 16.84
CA LEU A 27 2.65 14.98 15.46
C LEU A 27 3.54 15.70 14.45
N ILE A 28 3.66 17.01 14.56
CA ILE A 28 4.49 17.83 13.66
C ILE A 28 5.94 17.36 13.72
N THR A 29 6.50 17.21 14.92
CA THR A 29 7.87 16.72 15.13
C THR A 29 8.06 15.32 14.55
N LEU A 30 7.10 14.41 14.77
CA LEU A 30 7.15 13.06 14.20
C LEU A 30 7.16 13.09 12.67
N LEU A 31 6.25 13.85 12.04
CA LEU A 31 6.13 13.86 10.58
C LEU A 31 7.28 14.61 9.89
N ILE A 32 7.69 15.76 10.44
CA ILE A 32 8.86 16.49 9.93
C ILE A 32 10.12 15.65 10.15
N GLY A 33 10.30 15.06 11.33
CA GLY A 33 11.43 14.18 11.63
C GLY A 33 11.49 12.98 10.68
N THR A 34 10.35 12.33 10.44
CA THR A 34 10.24 11.23 9.46
C THR A 34 10.56 11.71 8.04
N GLY A 35 10.01 12.86 7.63
CA GLY A 35 10.26 13.43 6.31
C GLY A 35 11.73 13.76 6.09
N VAL A 36 12.37 14.41 7.06
CA VAL A 36 13.82 14.66 7.03
C VAL A 36 14.58 13.33 6.98
N ALA A 37 14.27 12.38 7.87
CA ALA A 37 14.95 11.09 7.92
C ALA A 37 14.81 10.28 6.62
N TYR A 38 13.69 10.37 5.92
CA TYR A 38 13.46 9.61 4.68
C TYR A 38 13.94 10.35 3.44
N ILE A 39 13.97 11.68 3.42
CA ILE A 39 14.38 12.47 2.24
C ILE A 39 15.88 12.82 2.29
N TRP A 40 16.47 12.91 3.47
CA TRP A 40 17.88 13.30 3.63
C TRP A 40 18.80 12.30 2.94
N GLY A 41 19.64 12.78 2.01
CA GLY A 41 20.58 11.93 1.28
C GLY A 41 19.92 10.89 0.37
N LEU A 42 18.68 11.11 -0.06
CA LEU A 42 17.93 10.15 -0.90
C LEU A 42 18.64 9.80 -2.22
N GLY A 43 19.43 10.76 -2.75
CA GLY A 43 20.29 10.55 -3.91
C GLY A 43 21.38 9.47 -3.74
N ALA A 44 21.76 9.13 -2.50
CA ALA A 44 22.76 8.10 -2.23
C ALA A 44 22.32 6.70 -2.68
N SER A 45 21.01 6.47 -2.84
CA SER A 45 20.46 5.21 -3.36
C SER A 45 20.68 5.02 -4.88
N GLY A 46 21.24 6.00 -5.60
CA GLY A 46 21.48 5.93 -7.04
C GLY A 46 20.18 5.68 -7.83
N TRP A 47 20.13 4.60 -8.61
CA TRP A 47 18.93 4.16 -9.32
C TRP A 47 18.10 3.13 -8.52
N ALA A 48 18.41 2.92 -7.24
CA ALA A 48 17.78 1.93 -6.38
C ALA A 48 17.68 0.56 -7.09
N ASN A 49 16.49 0.03 -7.30
CA ASN A 49 16.28 -1.11 -8.19
C ASN A 49 16.28 -0.64 -9.66
N SER A 50 17.34 -0.97 -10.41
CA SER A 50 17.47 -0.59 -11.82
C SER A 50 16.36 -1.15 -12.70
N PHE A 51 15.81 -2.33 -12.37
CA PHE A 51 14.71 -2.96 -13.10
C PHE A 51 13.43 -2.13 -13.02
N TYR A 52 13.07 -1.63 -11.82
CA TYR A 52 11.93 -0.73 -11.67
C TYR A 52 12.23 0.69 -12.17
N SER A 53 13.47 1.18 -12.05
CA SER A 53 13.88 2.48 -12.60
C SER A 53 13.74 2.55 -14.13
N ALA A 54 14.09 1.48 -14.85
CA ALA A 54 13.88 1.40 -16.28
C ALA A 54 12.38 1.54 -16.65
N ALA A 55 11.51 0.87 -15.89
CA ALA A 55 10.07 0.94 -16.12
C ALA A 55 9.47 2.32 -15.77
N ILE A 56 10.00 2.97 -14.74
CA ILE A 56 9.62 4.34 -14.37
C ILE A 56 10.00 5.32 -15.49
N GLN A 57 11.24 5.21 -16.00
CA GLN A 57 11.69 6.01 -17.13
C GLN A 57 10.81 5.76 -18.37
N ALA A 58 10.55 4.49 -18.72
CA ALA A 58 9.72 4.13 -19.85
C ALA A 58 8.29 4.70 -19.73
N GLY A 59 7.66 4.55 -18.56
CA GLY A 59 6.32 5.10 -18.30
C GLY A 59 6.28 6.63 -18.29
N SER A 60 7.38 7.28 -17.94
CA SER A 60 7.48 8.74 -18.02
C SER A 60 7.44 9.27 -19.47
N VAL A 61 7.85 8.46 -20.45
CA VAL A 61 7.87 8.82 -21.88
C VAL A 61 6.63 8.29 -22.60
N SER A 62 6.25 7.03 -22.38
CA SER A 62 5.18 6.34 -23.09
C SER A 62 4.00 6.01 -22.18
N TRP A 63 2.79 6.48 -22.54
CA TRP A 63 1.56 6.15 -21.81
C TRP A 63 1.21 4.66 -21.88
N LYS A 64 1.63 3.97 -22.95
CA LYS A 64 1.43 2.53 -23.08
C LYS A 64 2.34 1.76 -22.11
N ALA A 65 3.63 2.11 -22.07
CA ALA A 65 4.57 1.56 -21.10
C ALA A 65 4.16 1.89 -19.66
N PHE A 66 3.63 3.10 -19.43
CA PHE A 66 3.04 3.52 -18.16
C PHE A 66 1.90 2.60 -17.75
N PHE A 67 0.94 2.35 -18.65
CA PHE A 67 -0.21 1.51 -18.38
C PHE A 67 0.17 0.08 -18.00
N PHE A 68 1.12 -0.53 -18.71
CA PHE A 68 1.52 -1.92 -18.50
C PHE A 68 2.61 -2.11 -17.43
N GLY A 69 3.37 -1.07 -17.09
CA GLY A 69 4.59 -1.20 -16.31
C GLY A 69 5.72 -1.82 -17.12
N SER A 70 5.89 -1.41 -18.37
CA SER A 70 6.95 -1.90 -19.25
C SER A 70 8.32 -1.36 -18.88
N SER A 71 9.34 -2.20 -18.96
CA SER A 71 10.75 -1.86 -18.69
C SER A 71 11.40 -0.97 -19.75
N ASP A 72 10.77 -0.85 -20.92
CA ASP A 72 11.22 -0.01 -22.04
C ASP A 72 10.07 0.79 -22.66
N ALA A 73 10.39 1.94 -23.27
CA ALA A 73 9.39 2.86 -23.82
C ALA A 73 8.71 2.32 -25.10
N ALA A 74 9.36 1.39 -25.82
CA ALA A 74 8.77 0.68 -26.96
C ALA A 74 7.75 -0.39 -26.52
N ASN A 75 7.61 -0.60 -25.19
CA ASN A 75 6.60 -1.47 -24.58
C ASN A 75 6.78 -2.93 -25.03
N SER A 76 8.01 -3.43 -24.91
CA SER A 76 8.36 -4.81 -25.29
C SER A 76 8.09 -5.83 -24.18
N ILE A 77 8.43 -5.51 -22.92
CA ILE A 77 8.26 -6.42 -21.77
C ILE A 77 7.90 -5.68 -20.47
N THR A 78 6.98 -6.21 -19.66
CA THR A 78 6.62 -5.70 -18.33
C THR A 78 7.64 -6.04 -17.26
N VAL A 79 7.61 -5.30 -16.16
CA VAL A 79 8.21 -5.78 -14.92
C VAL A 79 7.41 -6.94 -14.32
N ASP A 80 7.96 -7.56 -13.27
CA ASP A 80 7.39 -8.71 -12.56
C ASP A 80 6.26 -8.34 -11.58
N LYS A 81 5.66 -7.15 -11.70
CA LYS A 81 4.60 -6.66 -10.79
C LYS A 81 3.58 -5.84 -11.56
N PRO A 82 2.34 -5.73 -11.06
CA PRO A 82 1.41 -4.76 -11.61
C PRO A 82 1.88 -3.32 -11.33
N PRO A 83 1.43 -2.35 -12.13
CA PRO A 83 2.15 -1.10 -12.34
C PRO A 83 1.78 0.02 -11.37
N MET A 84 0.87 -0.18 -10.40
CA MET A 84 0.35 0.93 -9.60
C MET A 84 1.43 1.64 -8.77
N SER A 85 2.43 0.90 -8.26
CA SER A 85 3.60 1.47 -7.59
C SER A 85 4.45 2.31 -8.53
N LEU A 86 4.55 1.90 -9.81
CA LEU A 86 5.33 2.59 -10.83
C LEU A 86 4.62 3.87 -11.30
N TRP A 87 3.28 3.86 -11.40
CA TRP A 87 2.51 5.01 -11.90
C TRP A 87 2.85 6.31 -11.17
N LEU A 88 2.93 6.27 -9.83
CA LEU A 88 3.24 7.45 -9.04
C LEU A 88 4.63 8.02 -9.36
N MET A 89 5.63 7.15 -9.47
CA MET A 89 7.00 7.54 -9.78
C MET A 89 7.14 7.99 -11.23
N SER A 90 6.51 7.31 -12.18
CA SER A 90 6.52 7.66 -13.60
C SER A 90 5.88 9.01 -13.87
N LEU A 91 4.78 9.35 -13.18
CA LEU A 91 4.17 10.69 -13.25
C LEU A 91 5.10 11.74 -12.67
N SER A 92 5.74 11.47 -11.53
CA SER A 92 6.70 12.37 -10.91
C SER A 92 7.90 12.64 -11.86
N VAL A 93 8.47 11.61 -12.45
CA VAL A 93 9.55 11.73 -13.45
C VAL A 93 9.08 12.47 -14.70
N ARG A 94 7.84 12.26 -15.16
CA ARG A 94 7.29 12.99 -16.30
C ARG A 94 7.18 14.50 -16.03
N VAL A 95 6.94 14.91 -14.79
CA VAL A 95 6.83 16.33 -14.40
C VAL A 95 8.20 16.95 -14.10
N PHE A 96 9.07 16.25 -13.38
CA PHE A 96 10.33 16.81 -12.84
C PHE A 96 11.58 16.36 -13.61
N GLY A 97 11.42 15.56 -14.66
CA GLY A 97 12.52 14.94 -15.40
C GLY A 97 13.11 13.72 -14.68
N LEU A 98 13.86 12.91 -15.42
CA LEU A 98 14.50 11.71 -14.88
C LEU A 98 15.66 12.08 -13.96
N ASN A 99 15.47 11.84 -12.68
CA ASN A 99 16.50 11.90 -11.66
C ASN A 99 16.08 11.06 -10.44
N THR A 100 17.03 10.70 -9.58
CA THR A 100 16.79 9.88 -8.38
C THR A 100 15.72 10.48 -7.46
N TRP A 101 15.70 11.80 -7.30
CA TRP A 101 14.75 12.46 -6.40
C TRP A 101 13.32 12.39 -6.93
N ALA A 102 13.12 12.65 -8.23
CA ALA A 102 11.80 12.55 -8.87
C ALA A 102 11.21 11.14 -8.71
N MET A 103 12.03 10.09 -8.69
CA MET A 103 11.55 8.73 -8.45
C MET A 103 11.30 8.43 -6.96
N LEU A 104 12.24 8.80 -6.08
CA LEU A 104 12.24 8.31 -4.69
C LEU A 104 11.48 9.21 -3.71
N VAL A 105 11.34 10.52 -3.98
CA VAL A 105 10.57 11.42 -3.10
C VAL A 105 9.12 10.95 -2.94
N PRO A 106 8.40 10.53 -4.00
CA PRO A 106 7.07 9.96 -3.83
C PRO A 106 7.03 8.75 -2.86
N GLN A 107 8.04 7.87 -2.89
CA GLN A 107 8.13 6.72 -1.98
C GLN A 107 8.33 7.17 -0.53
N ALA A 108 9.21 8.15 -0.30
CA ALA A 108 9.43 8.72 1.04
C ALA A 108 8.16 9.38 1.59
N LEU A 109 7.40 10.09 0.75
CA LEU A 109 6.13 10.71 1.11
C LEU A 109 5.04 9.67 1.46
N LEU A 110 5.00 8.53 0.75
CA LEU A 110 4.13 7.40 1.13
C LEU A 110 4.53 6.83 2.51
N GLY A 111 5.82 6.82 2.84
CA GLY A 111 6.31 6.48 4.18
C GLY A 111 5.83 7.44 5.27
N VAL A 112 5.94 8.75 5.04
CA VAL A 112 5.42 9.77 5.96
C VAL A 112 3.90 9.64 6.13
N ALA A 113 3.18 9.42 5.03
CA ALA A 113 1.73 9.16 5.07
C ALA A 113 1.38 7.89 5.87
N SER A 114 2.20 6.83 5.74
CA SER A 114 2.03 5.59 6.51
C SER A 114 2.20 5.82 8.00
N VAL A 115 3.21 6.60 8.41
CA VAL A 115 3.43 7.00 9.81
C VAL A 115 2.25 7.83 10.33
N ALA A 116 1.78 8.82 9.56
CA ALA A 116 0.64 9.65 9.93
C ALA A 116 -0.64 8.82 10.12
N LEU A 117 -0.91 7.89 9.19
CA LEU A 117 -2.11 7.07 9.22
C LEU A 117 -2.07 6.02 10.33
N LEU A 118 -0.91 5.38 10.55
CA LEU A 118 -0.74 4.44 11.66
C LEU A 118 -0.97 5.13 13.01
N ARG A 119 -0.39 6.33 13.19
CA ARG A 119 -0.66 7.15 14.37
C ARG A 119 -2.15 7.41 14.53
N ALA A 120 -2.84 7.83 13.45
CA ALA A 120 -4.27 8.11 13.49
C ALA A 120 -5.13 6.88 13.86
N VAL A 121 -4.74 5.69 13.39
CA VAL A 121 -5.36 4.41 13.76
C VAL A 121 -5.22 4.14 15.26
N VAL A 122 -4.01 4.28 15.80
CA VAL A 122 -3.71 3.91 17.19
C VAL A 122 -4.25 4.93 18.19
N VAL A 123 -4.17 6.24 17.89
CA VAL A 123 -4.68 7.29 18.80
C VAL A 123 -6.14 7.10 19.15
N ARG A 124 -6.94 6.64 18.18
CA ARG A 124 -8.38 6.47 18.35
C ARG A 124 -8.75 5.49 19.46
N ARG A 125 -7.87 4.55 19.80
CA ARG A 125 -8.13 3.48 20.80
C ARG A 125 -7.23 3.54 22.02
N PHE A 126 -6.02 4.07 21.87
CA PHE A 126 -4.99 4.01 22.90
C PHE A 126 -4.45 5.39 23.31
N GLY A 127 -5.04 6.48 22.78
CA GLY A 127 -4.64 7.84 23.10
C GLY A 127 -3.36 8.30 22.36
N ALA A 128 -3.04 9.57 22.52
CA ALA A 128 -2.02 10.23 21.71
C ALA A 128 -0.59 9.71 21.92
N ALA A 129 -0.22 9.38 23.16
CA ALA A 129 1.11 8.83 23.46
C ALA A 129 1.36 7.50 22.73
N ALA A 130 0.40 6.57 22.77
CA ALA A 130 0.49 5.29 22.07
C ALA A 130 0.54 5.49 20.54
N GLY A 131 -0.22 6.45 20.00
CA GLY A 131 -0.18 6.73 18.56
C GLY A 131 1.13 7.36 18.11
N LEU A 132 1.71 8.28 18.89
CA LEU A 132 3.04 8.83 18.61
C LEU A 132 4.11 7.75 18.68
N LEU A 133 4.05 6.86 19.68
CA LEU A 133 4.95 5.72 19.80
C LEU A 133 4.83 4.78 18.60
N ALA A 134 3.61 4.41 18.19
CA ALA A 134 3.39 3.54 17.04
C ALA A 134 3.95 4.15 15.73
N GLY A 135 3.71 5.44 15.51
CA GLY A 135 4.28 6.16 14.37
C GLY A 135 5.81 6.23 14.42
N LEU A 136 6.37 6.49 15.60
CA LEU A 136 7.83 6.52 15.82
C LEU A 136 8.47 5.15 15.58
N VAL A 137 7.86 4.07 16.06
CA VAL A 137 8.35 2.70 15.82
C VAL A 137 8.36 2.38 14.34
N LEU A 138 7.30 2.73 13.59
CA LEU A 138 7.31 2.56 12.14
C LEU A 138 8.39 3.42 11.46
N ALA A 139 8.55 4.68 11.87
CA ALA A 139 9.53 5.61 11.32
C ALA A 139 10.98 5.16 11.54
N LEU A 140 11.26 4.51 12.67
CA LEU A 140 12.60 4.08 13.09
C LEU A 140 12.90 2.62 12.78
N THR A 141 11.93 1.84 12.30
CA THR A 141 12.15 0.45 11.90
C THR A 141 13.10 0.42 10.69
N PRO A 142 14.34 -0.12 10.81
CA PRO A 142 15.35 0.05 9.76
C PRO A 142 14.93 -0.49 8.39
N VAL A 143 14.30 -1.67 8.35
CA VAL A 143 13.80 -2.25 7.10
C VAL A 143 12.71 -1.38 6.47
N ALA A 144 11.83 -0.77 7.28
CA ALA A 144 10.80 0.13 6.77
C ALA A 144 11.42 1.42 6.21
N ALA A 145 12.36 2.02 6.94
CA ALA A 145 13.08 3.22 6.51
C ALA A 145 13.83 2.98 5.18
N LEU A 146 14.48 1.82 5.01
CA LEU A 146 15.11 1.44 3.76
C LEU A 146 14.09 1.28 2.63
N MET A 147 12.98 0.56 2.87
CA MET A 147 11.96 0.32 1.84
C MET A 147 11.23 1.59 1.41
N PHE A 148 10.98 2.55 2.31
CA PHE A 148 10.40 3.85 1.96
C PHE A 148 11.36 4.77 1.19
N ARG A 149 12.65 4.45 1.17
CA ARG A 149 13.71 5.16 0.44
C ARG A 149 14.15 4.42 -0.83
N PHE A 150 13.38 3.42 -1.25
CA PHE A 150 13.65 2.55 -2.38
C PHE A 150 12.46 2.52 -3.34
N ASN A 151 12.69 2.21 -4.61
CA ASN A 151 11.66 2.21 -5.67
C ASN A 151 10.94 0.87 -5.83
N ASN A 152 10.97 0.02 -4.81
CA ASN A 152 10.19 -1.21 -4.77
C ASN A 152 8.70 -0.90 -4.50
N PRO A 153 7.77 -1.83 -4.78
CA PRO A 153 6.34 -1.62 -4.53
C PRO A 153 5.94 -1.46 -3.05
N ASP A 154 6.87 -1.67 -2.12
CA ASP A 154 6.61 -1.80 -0.69
C ASP A 154 6.03 -0.54 -0.04
N ALA A 155 6.48 0.67 -0.42
CA ALA A 155 6.00 1.89 0.24
C ALA A 155 4.48 2.08 0.04
N LEU A 156 4.02 1.93 -1.20
CA LEU A 156 2.61 2.05 -1.54
C LEU A 156 1.80 0.90 -0.92
N LEU A 157 2.35 -0.31 -0.92
CA LEU A 157 1.71 -1.47 -0.34
C LEU A 157 1.48 -1.27 1.17
N VAL A 158 2.49 -0.82 1.91
CA VAL A 158 2.38 -0.58 3.36
C VAL A 158 1.31 0.47 3.65
N LEU A 159 1.31 1.59 2.92
CA LEU A 159 0.28 2.61 3.07
C LEU A 159 -1.12 2.04 2.85
N LEU A 160 -1.32 1.28 1.77
CA LEU A 160 -2.61 0.68 1.43
C LEU A 160 -3.07 -0.37 2.45
N MET A 161 -2.14 -1.16 3.00
CA MET A 161 -2.46 -2.12 4.08
C MET A 161 -2.88 -1.40 5.36
N ILE A 162 -2.18 -0.33 5.77
CA ILE A 162 -2.57 0.48 6.93
C ILE A 162 -3.93 1.14 6.66
N ALA A 163 -4.19 1.62 5.45
CA ALA A 163 -5.47 2.19 5.06
C ALA A 163 -6.61 1.15 5.07
N ALA A 164 -6.34 -0.09 4.66
CA ALA A 164 -7.29 -1.20 4.77
C ALA A 164 -7.61 -1.52 6.24
N VAL A 165 -6.60 -1.59 7.13
CA VAL A 165 -6.82 -1.76 8.58
C VAL A 165 -7.62 -0.60 9.15
N TRP A 166 -7.26 0.64 8.81
CA TRP A 166 -8.00 1.83 9.23
C TRP A 166 -9.47 1.75 8.83
N ALA A 167 -9.77 1.45 7.56
CA ALA A 167 -11.13 1.31 7.06
C ALA A 167 -11.87 0.16 7.75
N MET A 168 -11.20 -0.97 7.99
CA MET A 168 -11.79 -2.12 8.68
C MET A 168 -12.19 -1.75 10.12
N LEU A 169 -11.33 -1.07 10.86
CA LEU A 169 -11.65 -0.63 12.22
C LEU A 169 -12.83 0.35 12.26
N ARG A 170 -12.98 1.21 11.24
CA ARG A 170 -14.17 2.05 11.06
C ARG A 170 -15.42 1.24 10.74
N GLY A 171 -15.27 0.14 10.01
CA GLY A 171 -16.30 -0.87 9.78
C GLY A 171 -16.75 -1.54 11.08
N VAL A 172 -15.81 -2.01 11.88
CA VAL A 172 -16.08 -2.62 13.21
C VAL A 172 -16.76 -1.63 14.16
N GLU A 173 -16.40 -0.35 14.11
CA GLU A 173 -17.05 0.67 14.95
C GLU A 173 -18.49 0.99 14.56
N SER A 174 -18.79 1.00 13.27
CA SER A 174 -20.05 1.56 12.77
C SER A 174 -21.00 0.53 12.19
N GLY A 175 -20.54 -0.68 11.88
CA GLY A 175 -21.30 -1.73 11.18
C GLY A 175 -21.70 -1.38 9.74
N LYS A 176 -21.26 -0.23 9.20
CA LYS A 176 -21.69 0.26 7.89
C LYS A 176 -20.92 -0.41 6.76
N THR A 177 -21.64 -0.97 5.79
CA THR A 177 -21.09 -1.66 4.60
C THR A 177 -20.09 -0.81 3.84
N LYS A 178 -20.27 0.52 3.79
CA LYS A 178 -19.35 1.43 3.08
C LYS A 178 -17.88 1.26 3.49
N TRP A 179 -17.61 0.97 4.76
CA TRP A 179 -16.24 0.81 5.25
C TRP A 179 -15.62 -0.53 4.81
N LEU A 180 -16.45 -1.55 4.62
CA LEU A 180 -16.04 -2.85 4.09
C LEU A 180 -15.73 -2.72 2.60
N LEU A 181 -16.53 -1.94 1.86
CA LEU A 181 -16.23 -1.57 0.47
C LEU A 181 -14.89 -0.81 0.37
N ILE A 182 -14.67 0.19 1.23
CA ILE A 182 -13.41 0.94 1.27
C ILE A 182 -12.23 0.02 1.64
N THR A 183 -12.43 -0.92 2.56
CA THR A 183 -11.40 -1.92 2.92
C THR A 183 -11.05 -2.78 1.71
N GLY A 184 -12.06 -3.33 1.03
CA GLY A 184 -11.88 -4.11 -0.19
C GLY A 184 -11.16 -3.31 -1.29
N MET A 185 -11.52 -2.05 -1.46
CA MET A 185 -10.87 -1.13 -2.41
C MET A 185 -9.38 -0.97 -2.11
N PHE A 186 -8.98 -0.69 -0.87
CA PHE A 186 -7.57 -0.56 -0.51
C PHE A 186 -6.79 -1.87 -0.71
N VAL A 187 -7.40 -3.01 -0.38
CA VAL A 187 -6.80 -4.33 -0.65
C VAL A 187 -6.64 -4.56 -2.16
N GLY A 188 -7.63 -4.18 -2.98
CA GLY A 188 -7.56 -4.30 -4.43
C GLY A 188 -6.46 -3.42 -5.04
N PHE A 189 -6.32 -2.18 -4.58
CA PHE A 189 -5.18 -1.35 -4.98
C PHE A 189 -3.84 -1.92 -4.50
N GLY A 190 -3.80 -2.54 -3.32
CA GLY A 190 -2.61 -3.25 -2.86
C GLY A 190 -2.28 -4.45 -3.75
N PHE A 191 -3.29 -5.10 -4.34
CA PHE A 191 -3.10 -6.17 -5.31
C PHE A 191 -2.50 -5.62 -6.61
N LEU A 192 -2.96 -4.46 -7.09
CA LEU A 192 -2.32 -3.74 -8.21
C LEU A 192 -0.93 -3.17 -7.89
N THR A 193 -0.50 -3.29 -6.64
CA THR A 193 0.84 -2.88 -6.21
C THR A 193 1.79 -4.07 -6.10
N LYS A 194 1.35 -5.19 -5.50
CA LYS A 194 2.21 -6.36 -5.21
C LYS A 194 1.48 -7.72 -5.23
N GLN A 195 0.43 -7.86 -6.04
CA GLN A 195 -0.35 -9.10 -6.25
C GLN A 195 -0.71 -9.82 -4.95
N LEU A 196 -0.48 -11.13 -4.87
CA LEU A 196 -0.91 -11.97 -3.75
C LEU A 196 -0.22 -11.63 -2.43
N GLN A 197 0.85 -10.81 -2.44
CA GLN A 197 1.47 -10.35 -1.19
C GLN A 197 0.48 -9.59 -0.29
N VAL A 198 -0.40 -8.76 -0.86
CA VAL A 198 -1.40 -8.03 -0.05
C VAL A 198 -2.47 -8.97 0.52
N MET A 199 -2.70 -10.14 -0.10
CA MET A 199 -3.75 -11.06 0.34
C MET A 199 -3.47 -11.61 1.75
N LEU A 200 -2.22 -11.53 2.23
CA LEU A 200 -1.85 -11.93 3.59
C LEU A 200 -2.60 -11.15 4.68
N VAL A 201 -3.05 -9.91 4.41
CA VAL A 201 -3.85 -9.15 5.38
C VAL A 201 -5.34 -9.51 5.34
N VAL A 202 -5.82 -10.21 4.30
CA VAL A 202 -7.25 -10.50 4.14
C VAL A 202 -7.80 -11.43 5.23
N PRO A 203 -7.16 -12.59 5.55
CA PRO A 203 -7.65 -13.46 6.61
C PRO A 203 -7.81 -12.77 7.97
N PRO A 204 -6.82 -12.05 8.53
CA PRO A 204 -6.99 -11.37 9.81
C PRO A 204 -8.03 -10.25 9.75
N LEU A 205 -8.14 -9.51 8.64
CA LEU A 205 -9.18 -8.48 8.47
C LEU A 205 -10.59 -9.10 8.46
N ALA A 206 -10.79 -10.15 7.68
CA ALA A 206 -12.07 -10.84 7.58
C ALA A 206 -12.47 -11.46 8.93
N LEU A 207 -11.53 -12.13 9.61
CA LEU A 207 -11.76 -12.72 10.92
C LEU A 207 -12.12 -11.65 11.96
N THR A 208 -11.41 -10.53 11.97
CA THR A 208 -11.71 -9.39 12.85
C THR A 208 -13.15 -8.92 12.65
N TYR A 209 -13.62 -8.78 11.41
CA TYR A 209 -14.99 -8.35 11.14
C TYR A 209 -16.03 -9.42 11.47
N LEU A 210 -15.75 -10.69 11.18
CA LEU A 210 -16.62 -11.81 11.52
C LEU A 210 -16.85 -11.92 13.03
N ILE A 211 -15.82 -11.70 13.83
CA ILE A 211 -15.89 -11.78 15.30
C ILE A 211 -16.51 -10.51 15.89
N ALA A 212 -15.97 -9.34 15.53
CA ALA A 212 -16.25 -8.08 16.24
C ALA A 212 -17.24 -7.15 15.52
N GLY A 213 -17.69 -7.46 14.30
CA GLY A 213 -18.61 -6.63 13.54
C GLY A 213 -19.96 -6.41 14.27
N PRO A 214 -20.54 -5.21 14.33
CA PRO A 214 -21.81 -5.00 15.04
C PRO A 214 -23.03 -5.76 14.49
N PRO A 215 -23.21 -5.92 13.16
CA PRO A 215 -24.39 -6.59 12.58
C PRO A 215 -24.49 -8.08 12.96
N LYS A 216 -25.61 -8.74 12.62
CA LYS A 216 -25.74 -10.21 12.75
C LYS A 216 -24.78 -10.93 11.79
N LEU A 217 -24.38 -12.15 12.13
CA LEU A 217 -23.38 -12.93 11.38
C LEU A 217 -23.68 -13.01 9.86
N GLY A 218 -24.93 -13.28 9.47
CA GLY A 218 -25.32 -13.33 8.06
C GLY A 218 -25.05 -12.02 7.31
N THR A 219 -25.31 -10.87 7.95
CA THR A 219 -24.99 -9.55 7.39
C THR A 219 -23.48 -9.33 7.32
N ARG A 220 -22.72 -9.77 8.33
CA ARG A 220 -21.24 -9.67 8.31
C ARG A 220 -20.67 -10.41 7.10
N VAL A 221 -21.16 -11.62 6.84
CA VAL A 221 -20.76 -12.44 5.68
C VAL A 221 -21.09 -11.72 4.37
N LEU A 222 -22.31 -11.20 4.20
CA LEU A 222 -22.69 -10.43 3.00
C LEU A 222 -21.82 -9.18 2.80
N GLN A 223 -21.47 -8.48 3.87
CA GLN A 223 -20.60 -7.31 3.80
C GLN A 223 -19.15 -7.68 3.44
N LEU A 224 -18.67 -8.85 3.84
CA LEU A 224 -17.37 -9.36 3.40
C LEU A 224 -17.38 -9.78 1.93
N PHE A 225 -18.47 -10.36 1.43
CA PHE A 225 -18.65 -10.56 -0.01
C PHE A 225 -18.70 -9.24 -0.77
N ALA A 226 -19.32 -8.21 -0.20
CA ALA A 226 -19.29 -6.87 -0.78
C ALA A 226 -17.87 -6.29 -0.81
N ALA A 227 -17.07 -6.49 0.25
CA ALA A 227 -15.66 -6.12 0.28
C ALA A 227 -14.84 -6.88 -0.78
N LEU A 228 -15.08 -8.18 -0.94
CA LEU A 228 -14.49 -9.00 -2.01
C LEU A 228 -14.85 -8.44 -3.39
N GLY A 229 -16.11 -8.08 -3.61
CA GLY A 229 -16.54 -7.42 -4.85
C GLY A 229 -15.81 -6.11 -5.10
N ALA A 230 -15.67 -5.25 -4.08
CA ALA A 230 -14.92 -4.00 -4.19
C ALA A 230 -13.42 -4.23 -4.49
N MET A 231 -12.82 -5.26 -3.89
CA MET A 231 -11.45 -5.68 -4.17
C MET A 231 -11.27 -6.10 -5.63
N ILE A 232 -12.18 -6.95 -6.14
CA ILE A 232 -12.18 -7.40 -7.54
C ILE A 232 -12.38 -6.22 -8.48
N VAL A 233 -13.31 -5.30 -8.20
CA VAL A 233 -13.52 -4.12 -9.05
C VAL A 233 -12.29 -3.22 -9.07
N SER A 234 -11.59 -3.07 -7.94
CA SER A 234 -10.44 -2.16 -7.82
C SER A 234 -9.18 -2.69 -8.50
N ALA A 235 -9.01 -4.02 -8.59
CA ALA A 235 -7.83 -4.66 -9.19
C ALA A 235 -8.11 -5.35 -10.54
N GLY A 236 -9.26 -6.00 -10.64
CA GLY A 236 -9.60 -6.91 -11.72
C GLY A 236 -9.70 -6.22 -13.08
N TRP A 237 -10.08 -4.94 -13.13
CA TRP A 237 -10.17 -4.20 -14.38
C TRP A 237 -8.83 -4.20 -15.14
N TRP A 238 -7.70 -3.97 -14.46
CA TRP A 238 -6.39 -3.93 -15.10
C TRP A 238 -5.95 -5.34 -15.52
N LEU A 239 -6.16 -6.35 -14.66
CA LEU A 239 -5.88 -7.74 -15.00
C LEU A 239 -6.64 -8.21 -16.24
N LEU A 240 -7.94 -7.91 -16.29
CA LEU A 240 -8.80 -8.25 -17.43
C LEU A 240 -8.32 -7.57 -18.71
N ILE A 241 -8.00 -6.27 -18.64
CA ILE A 241 -7.46 -5.56 -19.80
C ILE A 241 -6.15 -6.21 -20.26
N VAL A 242 -5.20 -6.49 -19.37
CA VAL A 242 -3.91 -7.07 -19.75
C VAL A 242 -4.05 -8.48 -20.33
N GLU A 243 -4.87 -9.32 -19.72
CA GLU A 243 -5.07 -10.70 -20.16
C GLU A 243 -5.76 -10.76 -21.53
N PHE A 244 -6.77 -9.91 -21.76
CA PHE A 244 -7.55 -9.91 -23.00
C PHE A 244 -7.03 -8.96 -24.09
N TRP A 245 -6.03 -8.11 -23.78
CA TRP A 245 -5.42 -7.27 -24.81
C TRP A 245 -4.70 -8.16 -25.85
N PRO A 246 -4.87 -7.92 -27.17
CA PRO A 246 -4.28 -8.77 -28.20
C PRO A 246 -2.77 -8.95 -28.01
N ALA A 247 -2.32 -10.21 -27.91
CA ALA A 247 -0.94 -10.58 -27.61
C ALA A 247 0.09 -9.93 -28.57
N SER A 248 -0.27 -9.75 -29.83
CA SER A 248 0.56 -9.10 -30.86
C SER A 248 0.76 -7.59 -30.64
N SER A 249 0.00 -6.98 -29.72
CA SER A 249 0.00 -5.52 -29.51
C SER A 249 0.13 -5.11 -28.04
N ARG A 250 0.42 -6.05 -27.13
CA ARG A 250 0.76 -5.78 -25.72
C ARG A 250 2.20 -6.22 -25.43
N PRO A 251 2.83 -5.74 -24.34
CA PRO A 251 4.16 -6.22 -23.99
C PRO A 251 4.09 -7.68 -23.55
N TRP A 252 5.22 -8.38 -23.62
CA TRP A 252 5.38 -9.64 -22.93
C TRP A 252 5.23 -9.43 -21.42
N VAL A 253 4.46 -10.29 -20.75
CA VAL A 253 4.32 -10.23 -19.29
C VAL A 253 5.58 -10.82 -18.64
N GLY A 254 6.44 -9.94 -18.13
CA GLY A 254 7.68 -10.32 -17.46
C GLY A 254 7.44 -11.21 -16.24
N GLY A 255 8.25 -12.25 -16.09
CA GLY A 255 8.12 -13.27 -15.04
C GLY A 255 7.05 -14.34 -15.30
N SER A 256 6.35 -14.29 -16.44
CA SER A 256 5.52 -15.39 -16.95
C SER A 256 6.28 -16.22 -17.99
N GLN A 257 5.89 -17.47 -18.20
CA GLN A 257 6.46 -18.37 -19.21
C GLN A 257 5.64 -18.34 -20.51
N ASN A 258 4.34 -18.02 -20.40
CA ASN A 258 3.37 -18.11 -21.48
C ASN A 258 2.67 -16.76 -21.78
N ASN A 259 3.32 -15.64 -21.47
CA ASN A 259 2.79 -14.29 -21.69
C ASN A 259 1.44 -14.02 -20.98
N SER A 260 1.25 -14.54 -19.77
CA SER A 260 -0.01 -14.42 -19.02
C SER A 260 0.19 -13.70 -17.68
N ILE A 261 -0.69 -12.74 -17.41
CA ILE A 261 -0.67 -12.02 -16.12
C ILE A 261 -1.23 -12.89 -15.00
N LEU A 262 -2.14 -13.80 -15.31
CA LEU A 262 -2.66 -14.77 -14.35
C LEU A 262 -1.59 -15.79 -13.96
N GLU A 263 -0.80 -16.27 -14.93
CA GLU A 263 0.34 -17.16 -14.64
C GLU A 263 1.35 -16.47 -13.72
N LEU A 264 1.74 -15.23 -14.01
CA LEU A 264 2.63 -14.45 -13.13
C LEU A 264 2.04 -14.30 -11.71
N THR A 265 0.74 -13.99 -11.63
CA THR A 265 0.03 -13.75 -10.37
C THR A 265 -0.01 -14.99 -9.49
N LEU A 266 -0.42 -16.13 -10.05
CA LEU A 266 -0.65 -17.37 -9.32
C LEU A 266 0.63 -18.18 -9.12
N GLY A 267 1.57 -18.09 -10.07
CA GLY A 267 2.87 -18.74 -10.05
C GLY A 267 3.87 -17.99 -9.18
N TYR A 268 4.87 -17.36 -9.81
CA TYR A 268 6.01 -16.73 -9.13
C TYR A 268 5.60 -15.75 -8.01
N ASN A 269 4.62 -14.87 -8.23
CA ASN A 269 4.18 -13.92 -7.19
C ASN A 269 3.16 -14.47 -6.20
N GLY A 270 2.85 -15.76 -6.29
CA GLY A 270 1.80 -16.43 -5.56
C GLY A 270 2.26 -17.72 -4.88
N LEU A 271 1.74 -18.84 -5.38
CA LEU A 271 1.98 -20.17 -4.85
C LEU A 271 3.44 -20.60 -4.99
N GLY A 272 4.18 -20.04 -5.95
CA GLY A 272 5.62 -20.25 -6.12
C GLY A 272 6.41 -19.87 -4.88
N ARG A 273 6.04 -18.78 -4.18
CA ARG A 273 6.69 -18.35 -2.93
C ARG A 273 6.43 -19.29 -1.75
N LEU A 274 5.31 -20.02 -1.77
CA LEU A 274 4.97 -20.98 -0.72
C LEU A 274 5.63 -22.34 -0.96
N SER A 275 5.81 -22.72 -2.22
CA SER A 275 6.43 -23.99 -2.61
C SER A 275 7.95 -23.91 -2.83
N GLY A 276 8.51 -22.70 -2.92
CA GLY A 276 9.90 -22.44 -3.32
C GLY A 276 10.16 -22.58 -4.82
N ASN A 277 9.13 -22.91 -5.62
CA ASN A 277 9.23 -22.98 -7.07
C ASN A 277 9.01 -21.59 -7.70
N GLU A 278 10.04 -20.76 -7.66
CA GLU A 278 10.02 -19.37 -8.15
C GLU A 278 10.41 -19.24 -9.64
N THR A 279 9.98 -20.18 -10.48
CA THR A 279 10.22 -20.11 -11.94
C THR A 279 9.71 -18.79 -12.50
N GLY A 280 10.58 -18.03 -13.18
CA GLY A 280 10.27 -16.67 -13.67
C GLY A 280 10.64 -15.54 -12.71
N SER A 281 11.28 -15.84 -11.56
CA SER A 281 11.83 -14.82 -10.67
C SER A 281 12.87 -13.95 -11.38
N VAL A 282 12.69 -12.64 -11.27
CA VAL A 282 13.61 -11.63 -11.80
C VAL A 282 14.56 -11.10 -10.73
N THR A 283 14.61 -11.74 -9.56
CA THR A 283 15.49 -11.35 -8.45
C THR A 283 16.91 -11.83 -8.76
N PRO A 284 17.92 -10.94 -8.80
CA PRO A 284 19.31 -11.36 -8.93
C PRO A 284 19.69 -12.21 -7.70
N GLY A 285 20.08 -13.47 -7.90
CA GLY A 285 20.59 -14.36 -6.83
C GLY A 285 19.70 -15.53 -6.39
N GLY A 286 18.55 -15.77 -7.03
CA GLY A 286 17.66 -16.89 -6.69
C GLY A 286 18.10 -18.29 -7.16
N GLY A 287 19.25 -18.40 -7.82
CA GLY A 287 19.79 -19.66 -8.33
C GLY A 287 21.08 -20.06 -7.62
N GLY A 288 20.97 -20.89 -6.57
CA GLY A 288 22.10 -21.52 -5.90
C GLY A 288 22.54 -20.80 -4.63
N GLY A 289 22.66 -21.58 -3.54
CA GLY A 289 22.91 -21.09 -2.19
C GLY A 289 24.06 -20.09 -2.06
N GLY A 290 23.80 -19.01 -1.33
CA GLY A 290 24.79 -18.00 -0.98
C GLY A 290 24.12 -16.93 -0.12
N GLY A 291 24.65 -16.72 1.08
CA GLY A 291 24.04 -15.90 2.12
C GLY A 291 23.81 -14.44 1.76
N SER A 292 22.99 -13.81 2.61
CA SER A 292 22.71 -12.39 2.73
C SER A 292 23.81 -11.45 2.20
N MET A 293 23.49 -10.70 1.14
CA MET A 293 24.19 -9.45 0.83
C MET A 293 23.31 -8.28 1.28
N TRP A 294 23.34 -8.01 2.58
CA TRP A 294 23.09 -6.68 3.13
C TRP A 294 24.45 -6.14 3.55
N GLY A 295 24.94 -5.14 2.82
CA GLY A 295 26.12 -4.35 3.12
C GLY A 295 25.83 -2.90 2.75
#